data_AF-A0A833LVN7-F1
#
_entry.id   AF-A0A833LVN7-F1
#
_cell.length_a   1.000
_cell.length_b   1.000
_cell.length_c   1.000
_cell.angle_alpha   90.00
_cell.angle_beta   90.00
_cell.angle_gamma   90.00
#
_symmetry.space_group_name_H-M   'P 1'
#
loop_
_entity.id
_entity.type
_entity.pdbx_description
1 polymer ?
#
loop_
_entity_poly.entity_id
_entity_poly.type
_entity_poly.pdbx_seq_one_letter_code
_entity_poly.pdbx_strand_id
1 'polypeptide(L)'
;MKPFPQLPSEVVHVLGPAASSKLLDYLFEIHSLLQEETASMAEGRFEKRLTQEVSGLKSDFAELRADMSEFRMEVKTELAEIRTEIADLRGETRSAISDLRAEMRVSDHELRAEMQGGFGELRAEMQGGFGELRAEMQGGFGELRAEMQGGFGELRAEMHGSLGELRAETQSGLSELRGEMLVMFAGVQKEFVRVHEKIADLHGSITSQTKWILTGLALAVTLYPVINRLMSRLLP
;
A
#
# COMPACT_ATOMS: atom_id res chain seq x y z
N MET A 1 -87.52 35.96 -82.08
CA MET A 1 -87.70 37.38 -82.42
C MET A 1 -88.87 37.89 -81.60
N LYS A 2 -88.69 38.91 -80.74
CA LYS A 2 -89.83 39.53 -80.06
C LYS A 2 -90.68 40.23 -81.14
N PRO A 3 -92.01 40.11 -81.12
CA PRO A 3 -92.88 40.76 -82.10
C PRO A 3 -92.69 42.27 -82.06
N PHE A 4 -92.75 42.91 -83.23
CA PHE A 4 -92.66 44.37 -83.34
C PHE A 4 -93.78 45.00 -82.49
N PRO A 5 -93.45 45.86 -81.51
CA PRO A 5 -94.46 46.50 -80.69
C PRO A 5 -95.34 47.37 -81.59
N GLN A 6 -96.64 47.08 -81.60
CA GLN A 6 -97.63 47.86 -82.34
C GLN A 6 -98.24 48.90 -81.39
N LEU A 7 -98.58 50.07 -81.92
CA LEU A 7 -99.32 51.06 -81.13
C LEU A 7 -100.69 50.48 -80.75
N PRO A 8 -101.18 50.72 -79.52
CA PRO A 8 -102.55 50.37 -79.15
C PRO A 8 -103.56 50.93 -80.16
N SER A 9 -104.60 50.15 -80.48
CA SER A 9 -105.60 50.49 -81.51
C SER A 9 -106.27 51.84 -81.28
N GLU A 10 -106.41 52.25 -80.03
CA GLU A 10 -106.98 53.52 -79.59
C GLU A 10 -106.11 54.71 -80.04
N VAL A 11 -104.79 54.56 -79.99
CA VAL A 11 -103.82 55.58 -80.42
C VAL A 11 -103.86 55.73 -81.94
N VAL A 12 -103.98 54.60 -82.65
CA VAL A 12 -104.06 54.58 -84.13
C VAL A 12 -105.33 55.25 -84.64
N HIS A 13 -106.46 55.04 -83.95
CA HIS A 13 -107.74 55.63 -84.30
C HIS A 13 -107.77 57.16 -84.08
N VAL A 14 -107.17 57.66 -83.00
CA VAL A 14 -107.19 59.10 -82.66
C VAL A 14 -106.23 59.91 -83.53
N LEU A 15 -105.03 59.40 -83.81
CA LEU A 15 -104.01 60.12 -84.58
C LEU A 15 -104.14 59.90 -86.11
N GLY A 16 -104.83 58.84 -86.52
CA GLY A 16 -104.88 58.39 -87.92
C GLY A 16 -103.61 57.64 -88.36
N PRO A 17 -103.66 56.90 -89.49
CA PRO A 17 -102.58 55.97 -89.88
C PRO A 17 -101.23 56.67 -90.13
N ALA A 18 -101.24 57.85 -90.75
CA ALA A 18 -100.03 58.58 -91.12
C ALA A 18 -99.28 59.16 -89.91
N ALA A 19 -100.00 59.70 -88.92
CA ALA A 19 -99.37 60.21 -87.70
C ALA A 19 -98.94 59.08 -86.74
N SER A 20 -99.66 57.96 -86.75
CA SER A 20 -99.29 56.76 -85.98
C SER A 20 -97.98 56.12 -86.49
N SER A 21 -97.76 56.11 -87.80
CA SER A 21 -96.47 55.68 -88.39
C SER A 21 -95.32 56.57 -87.93
N LYS A 22 -95.48 57.89 -88.03
CA LYS A 22 -94.45 58.85 -87.58
C LYS A 22 -94.15 58.73 -86.08
N LEU A 23 -95.17 58.46 -85.27
CA LEU A 23 -95.00 58.21 -83.84
C LEU A 23 -94.23 56.90 -83.58
N LEU A 24 -94.55 55.82 -84.31
CA LEU A 24 -93.77 54.57 -84.25
C LEU A 24 -92.32 54.78 -84.64
N ASP A 25 -92.06 55.48 -85.74
CA ASP A 25 -90.70 55.79 -86.22
C ASP A 25 -89.91 56.57 -85.15
N TYR A 26 -90.54 57.56 -84.53
CA TYR A 26 -89.95 58.33 -83.44
C TYR A 26 -89.70 57.49 -82.17
N LEU A 27 -90.61 56.58 -81.81
CA LEU A 27 -90.43 55.66 -80.69
C LEU A 27 -89.28 54.66 -80.95
N PHE A 28 -89.11 54.20 -82.19
CA PHE A 28 -87.96 53.37 -82.57
C PHE A 28 -86.66 54.15 -82.51
N GLU A 29 -86.66 55.41 -82.95
CA GLU A 29 -85.50 56.30 -82.87
C GLU A 29 -85.10 56.52 -81.40
N ILE A 30 -86.05 56.83 -80.51
CA ILE A 30 -85.79 56.95 -79.06
C ILE A 30 -85.28 55.63 -78.47
N HIS A 31 -85.88 54.49 -78.83
CA HIS A 31 -85.43 53.20 -78.30
C HIS A 31 -84.00 52.87 -78.77
N SER A 32 -83.68 53.15 -80.02
CA SER A 32 -82.34 53.00 -80.58
C SER A 32 -81.34 53.90 -79.84
N LEU A 33 -81.69 55.17 -79.61
CA LEU A 33 -80.85 56.11 -78.85
C LEU A 33 -80.64 55.66 -77.40
N LEU A 34 -81.70 55.20 -76.71
CA LEU A 34 -81.60 54.65 -75.36
C LEU A 34 -80.77 53.36 -75.33
N GLN A 35 -80.89 52.49 -76.33
CA GLN A 35 -80.10 51.27 -76.43
C GLN A 35 -78.62 51.59 -76.65
N GLU A 36 -78.32 52.57 -77.51
CA GLU A 36 -76.97 53.06 -77.76
C GLU A 36 -76.37 53.74 -76.51
N GLU A 37 -77.14 54.58 -75.83
CA GLU A 37 -76.73 55.23 -74.58
C GLU A 37 -76.46 54.20 -73.47
N THR A 38 -77.36 53.22 -73.29
CA THR A 38 -77.18 52.17 -72.28
C THR A 38 -76.01 51.24 -72.60
N ALA A 39 -75.77 50.92 -73.88
CA ALA A 39 -74.60 50.18 -74.32
C ALA A 39 -73.30 50.97 -74.07
N SER A 40 -73.25 52.24 -74.47
CA SER A 40 -72.12 53.15 -74.22
C SER A 40 -71.82 53.30 -72.73
N MET A 41 -72.85 53.43 -71.91
CA MET A 41 -72.71 53.49 -70.45
C MET A 41 -72.20 52.17 -69.86
N ALA A 42 -72.62 51.02 -70.39
CA ALA A 42 -72.14 49.71 -69.96
C ALA A 42 -70.67 49.49 -70.36
N GLU A 43 -70.29 49.84 -71.59
CA GLU A 43 -68.92 49.79 -72.09
C GLU A 43 -68.00 50.69 -71.27
N GLY A 44 -68.40 51.95 -71.05
CA GLY A 44 -67.63 52.89 -70.22
C GLY A 44 -67.49 52.44 -68.76
N ARG A 45 -68.49 51.76 -68.19
CA ARG A 45 -68.38 51.16 -66.85
C ARG A 45 -67.43 49.97 -66.84
N PHE A 46 -67.51 49.09 -67.85
CA PHE A 46 -66.62 47.94 -67.97
C PHE A 46 -65.17 48.39 -68.16
N GLU A 47 -64.91 49.36 -69.04
CA GLU A 47 -63.57 49.90 -69.29
C GLU A 47 -62.98 50.56 -68.05
N LYS A 48 -63.77 51.35 -67.30
CA LYS A 48 -63.34 51.90 -66.01
C LYS A 48 -62.96 50.80 -65.02
N ARG A 49 -63.80 49.77 -64.88
CA ARG A 49 -63.54 48.66 -63.96
C ARG A 49 -62.30 47.87 -64.38
N LEU A 50 -62.17 47.56 -65.67
CA LEU A 50 -61.00 46.87 -66.20
C LEU A 50 -59.72 47.68 -65.96
N THR A 51 -59.75 48.98 -66.21
CA THR A 51 -58.61 49.87 -65.97
C THR A 51 -58.22 49.88 -64.50
N GLN A 52 -59.21 49.92 -63.59
CA GLN A 52 -59.00 49.87 -62.15
C GLN A 52 -58.41 48.54 -61.68
N GLU A 53 -58.92 47.40 -62.15
CA GLU A 53 -58.38 46.07 -61.82
C GLU A 53 -56.95 45.91 -62.36
N VAL A 54 -56.69 46.36 -63.59
CA VAL A 54 -55.34 46.33 -64.18
C VAL A 54 -54.37 47.24 -63.44
N SER A 55 -54.82 48.42 -62.98
CA SER A 55 -53.97 49.30 -62.17
C SER A 55 -53.72 48.72 -60.78
N GLY A 56 -54.71 48.06 -60.17
CA GLY A 56 -54.58 47.32 -58.92
C GLY A 56 -53.55 46.20 -59.03
N LEU A 57 -53.70 45.31 -60.01
CA LEU A 57 -52.75 44.21 -60.26
C LEU A 57 -51.32 44.71 -60.53
N LYS A 58 -51.16 45.85 -61.21
CA LYS A 58 -49.84 46.46 -61.40
C LYS A 58 -49.23 46.95 -60.09
N SER A 59 -50.04 47.46 -59.17
CA SER A 59 -49.61 47.85 -57.82
C SER A 59 -49.17 46.61 -57.03
N ASP A 60 -50.02 45.59 -56.95
CA ASP A 60 -49.73 44.34 -56.23
C ASP A 60 -48.46 43.67 -56.77
N PHE A 61 -48.27 43.68 -58.10
CA PHE A 61 -47.06 43.13 -58.71
C PHE A 61 -45.81 43.96 -58.38
N ALA A 62 -45.94 45.28 -58.24
CA ALA A 62 -44.84 46.15 -57.83
C ALA A 62 -44.47 45.91 -56.35
N GLU A 63 -45.47 45.75 -55.48
CA GLU A 63 -45.30 45.41 -54.06
C GLU A 63 -44.62 44.04 -53.92
N LEU A 64 -45.15 42.99 -54.56
CA LEU A 64 -44.55 41.65 -54.52
C LEU A 64 -43.10 41.66 -55.02
N ARG A 65 -42.78 42.49 -56.02
CA ARG A 65 -41.42 42.63 -56.53
C ARG A 65 -40.50 43.30 -55.51
N ALA A 66 -41.00 44.27 -54.74
CA ALA A 66 -40.27 44.90 -53.64
C ALA A 66 -40.01 43.89 -52.53
N ASP A 67 -41.04 43.17 -52.06
CA ASP A 67 -40.94 42.14 -51.02
C ASP A 67 -39.95 41.03 -51.42
N MET A 68 -40.02 40.57 -52.66
CA MET A 68 -39.09 39.56 -53.19
C MET A 68 -37.64 40.06 -53.22
N SER A 69 -37.44 41.37 -53.48
CA SER A 69 -36.11 41.98 -53.44
C SER A 69 -35.59 42.10 -52.01
N GLU A 70 -36.45 42.47 -51.07
CA GLU A 70 -36.13 42.55 -49.64
C GLU A 70 -35.78 41.18 -49.08
N PHE A 71 -36.64 40.19 -49.28
CA PHE A 71 -36.40 38.81 -48.86
C PHE A 71 -35.08 38.25 -49.42
N ARG A 72 -34.78 38.53 -50.70
CA ARG A 72 -33.50 38.12 -51.29
C ARG A 72 -32.30 38.76 -50.59
N MET A 73 -32.42 40.01 -50.17
CA MET A 73 -31.35 40.71 -49.44
C MET A 73 -31.19 40.15 -48.03
N GLU A 74 -32.30 39.94 -47.31
CA GLU A 74 -32.31 39.33 -45.97
C GLU A 74 -31.64 37.95 -46.00
N VAL A 75 -32.07 37.06 -46.89
CA VAL A 75 -31.46 35.72 -47.06
C VAL A 75 -29.97 35.81 -47.37
N LYS A 76 -29.54 36.81 -48.16
CA LYS A 76 -28.12 36.98 -48.50
C LYS A 76 -27.31 37.43 -47.28
N THR A 77 -27.87 38.28 -46.44
CA THR A 77 -27.26 38.75 -45.19
C THR A 77 -27.16 37.61 -44.19
N GLU A 78 -28.25 36.90 -43.93
CA GLU A 78 -28.30 35.72 -43.05
C GLU A 78 -27.30 34.64 -43.49
N LEU A 79 -27.20 34.36 -44.80
CA LEU A 79 -26.22 33.40 -45.31
C LEU A 79 -24.77 33.86 -45.08
N ALA A 80 -24.52 35.17 -45.12
CA ALA A 80 -23.19 35.72 -44.83
C ALA A 80 -22.85 35.62 -43.34
N GLU A 81 -23.81 35.91 -42.47
CA GLU A 81 -23.67 35.80 -41.01
C GLU A 81 -23.45 34.34 -40.57
N ILE A 82 -24.24 33.40 -41.08
CA ILE A 82 -24.06 31.97 -40.82
C ILE A 82 -22.67 31.50 -41.29
N ARG A 83 -22.16 32.02 -42.42
CA ARG A 83 -20.81 31.68 -42.90
C ARG A 83 -19.73 32.19 -41.95
N THR A 84 -19.90 33.39 -41.39
CA THR A 84 -18.96 33.92 -40.39
C THR A 84 -19.01 33.12 -39.09
N GLU A 85 -20.19 32.82 -38.57
CA GLU A 85 -20.35 32.01 -37.36
C GLU A 85 -19.74 30.61 -37.51
N ILE A 86 -19.94 29.96 -38.66
CA ILE A 86 -19.31 28.66 -38.94
C ILE A 86 -17.78 28.77 -38.98
N ALA A 87 -17.23 29.87 -39.50
CA ALA A 87 -15.78 30.08 -39.53
C ALA A 87 -15.23 30.30 -38.12
N ASP A 88 -15.94 31.08 -37.30
CA ASP A 88 -15.56 31.38 -35.91
C ASP A 88 -15.62 30.12 -35.05
N LEU A 89 -16.72 29.36 -35.10
CA LEU A 89 -16.86 28.07 -34.41
C LEU A 89 -15.77 27.07 -34.80
N ARG A 90 -15.37 27.04 -36.08
CA ARG A 90 -14.23 26.22 -36.53
C ARG A 90 -12.91 26.69 -35.93
N GLY A 91 -12.72 28.00 -35.81
CA GLY A 91 -11.56 28.61 -35.15
C GLY A 91 -11.49 28.23 -33.68
N GLU A 92 -12.58 28.45 -32.94
CA GLU A 92 -12.71 28.10 -31.52
C GLU A 92 -12.47 26.61 -31.28
N THR A 93 -13.11 25.75 -32.07
CA THR A 93 -12.92 24.29 -31.97
C THR A 93 -11.46 23.89 -32.20
N ARG A 94 -10.78 24.53 -33.16
CA ARG A 94 -9.36 24.26 -33.43
C ARG A 94 -8.46 24.73 -32.28
N SER A 95 -8.76 25.87 -31.66
CA SER A 95 -8.05 26.35 -30.48
C SER A 95 -8.24 25.39 -29.32
N ALA A 96 -9.49 25.04 -28.99
CA ALA A 96 -9.80 24.12 -27.90
C ALA A 96 -9.10 22.76 -28.04
N ILE A 97 -9.04 22.21 -29.27
CA ILE A 97 -8.29 20.97 -29.53
C ILE A 97 -6.79 21.15 -29.32
N SER A 98 -6.24 22.33 -29.67
CA SER A 98 -4.82 22.63 -29.45
C SER A 98 -4.51 22.75 -27.97
N ASP A 99 -5.35 23.44 -27.21
CA ASP A 99 -5.21 23.66 -25.78
C ASP A 99 -5.30 22.32 -25.02
N LEU A 100 -6.30 21.50 -25.32
CA LEU A 100 -6.43 20.15 -24.74
C LEU A 100 -5.21 19.27 -25.03
N ARG A 101 -4.62 19.37 -26.24
CA ARG A 101 -3.39 18.64 -26.58
C ARG A 101 -2.16 19.19 -25.84
N ALA A 102 -2.14 20.46 -25.47
CA ALA A 102 -1.06 21.03 -24.67
C ALA A 102 -1.19 20.55 -23.22
N GLU A 103 -2.39 20.65 -22.64
CA GLU A 103 -2.69 20.16 -21.29
C GLU A 103 -2.37 18.67 -21.12
N MET A 104 -2.78 17.84 -22.08
CA MET A 104 -2.49 16.40 -22.05
C MET A 104 -0.99 16.10 -22.08
N ARG A 105 -0.19 16.89 -22.83
CA ARG A 105 1.29 16.72 -22.83
C ARG A 105 1.90 17.11 -21.49
N VAL A 106 1.39 18.16 -20.85
CA VAL A 106 1.84 18.58 -19.52
C VAL A 106 1.53 17.48 -18.51
N SER A 107 0.29 16.98 -18.50
CA SER A 107 -0.13 15.90 -17.61
C SER A 107 0.71 14.62 -17.80
N ASP A 108 0.98 14.21 -19.04
CA ASP A 108 1.89 13.08 -19.34
C ASP A 108 3.30 13.29 -18.78
N HIS A 109 3.82 14.52 -18.83
CA HIS A 109 5.13 14.86 -18.28
C HIS A 109 5.14 14.84 -16.75
N GLU A 110 4.11 15.39 -16.11
CA GLU A 110 3.95 15.38 -14.66
C GLU A 110 3.85 13.95 -14.13
N LEU A 111 3.01 13.11 -14.74
CA LEU A 111 2.87 11.70 -14.36
C LEU A 111 4.20 10.94 -14.49
N ARG A 112 4.95 11.17 -15.59
CA ARG A 112 6.28 10.56 -15.75
C ARG A 112 7.26 11.03 -14.67
N ALA A 113 7.25 12.31 -14.31
CA ALA A 113 8.12 12.86 -13.28
C ALA A 113 7.77 12.27 -11.91
N GLU A 114 6.47 12.18 -11.58
CA GLU A 114 5.98 11.58 -10.34
C GLU A 114 6.38 10.10 -10.25
N MET A 115 6.20 9.32 -11.32
CA MET A 115 6.63 7.92 -11.36
C MET A 115 8.14 7.79 -11.17
N GLN A 116 8.95 8.62 -11.83
CA GLN A 116 10.40 8.60 -11.65
C GLN A 116 10.81 8.96 -10.22
N GLY A 117 10.16 9.96 -9.62
CA GLY A 117 10.33 10.32 -8.22
C GLY A 117 10.01 9.16 -7.28
N GLY A 118 8.83 8.56 -7.42
CA GLY A 118 8.40 7.43 -6.61
C GLY A 118 9.32 6.20 -6.72
N PHE A 119 9.82 5.88 -7.93
CA PHE A 119 10.82 4.82 -8.08
C PHE A 119 12.16 5.16 -7.43
N GLY A 120 12.55 6.44 -7.44
CA GLY A 120 13.73 6.93 -6.74
C GLY A 120 13.63 6.77 -5.22
N GLU A 121 12.48 7.16 -4.65
CA GLU A 121 12.18 7.03 -3.23
C GLU A 121 12.17 5.56 -2.78
N LEU A 122 11.47 4.69 -3.50
CA LEU A 122 11.43 3.25 -3.20
C LEU A 122 12.83 2.62 -3.23
N ARG A 123 13.68 3.02 -4.18
CA ARG A 123 15.07 2.54 -4.25
C ARG A 123 15.87 3.02 -3.05
N ALA A 124 15.70 4.27 -2.62
CA ALA A 124 16.41 4.81 -1.46
C ALA A 124 15.97 4.11 -0.17
N GLU A 125 14.67 3.91 0.02
CA GLU A 125 14.10 3.17 1.15
C GLU A 125 14.65 1.74 1.22
N MET A 126 14.65 1.02 0.08
CA MET A 126 15.18 -0.33 0.02
C MET A 126 16.69 -0.39 0.34
N GLN A 127 17.48 0.57 -0.14
CA GLN A 127 18.91 0.66 0.20
C GLN A 127 19.13 0.96 1.69
N GLY A 128 18.30 1.85 2.27
CA GLY A 128 18.30 2.14 3.70
C GLY A 128 18.01 0.89 4.53
N GLY A 129 16.92 0.18 4.22
CA GLY A 129 16.53 -1.05 4.92
C GLY A 129 17.57 -2.16 4.83
N PHE A 130 18.25 -2.34 3.68
CA PHE A 130 19.37 -3.28 3.58
C PHE A 130 20.59 -2.84 4.42
N GLY A 131 20.82 -1.53 4.54
CA GLY A 131 21.86 -0.98 5.39
C GLY A 131 21.59 -1.25 6.87
N GLU A 132 20.36 -1.01 7.32
CA GLU A 132 19.91 -1.28 8.68
C GLU A 132 20.02 -2.77 9.03
N LEU A 133 19.51 -3.66 8.17
CA LEU A 133 19.61 -5.10 8.38
C LEU A 133 21.06 -5.58 8.49
N ARG A 134 21.96 -5.01 7.67
CA ARG A 134 23.39 -5.32 7.75
C ARG A 134 23.98 -4.86 9.08
N ALA A 135 23.63 -3.67 9.55
CA ALA A 135 24.11 -3.14 10.83
C ALA A 135 23.61 -3.99 12.01
N GLU A 136 22.33 -4.36 12.01
CA GLU A 136 21.73 -5.24 13.02
C GLU A 136 22.45 -6.61 13.07
N MET A 137 22.66 -7.22 11.90
CA MET A 137 23.36 -8.50 11.81
C MET A 137 24.81 -8.41 12.32
N GLN A 138 25.53 -7.33 12.00
CA GLN A 138 26.89 -7.10 12.52
C GLN A 138 26.90 -6.90 14.04
N GLY A 139 25.92 -6.17 14.58
CA GLY A 139 25.71 -6.00 16.01
C GLY A 139 25.49 -7.33 16.72
N GLY A 140 24.53 -8.12 16.23
CA GLY A 140 24.21 -9.44 16.80
C GLY A 140 25.39 -10.42 16.76
N PHE A 141 26.19 -10.43 15.69
CA PHE A 141 27.43 -11.24 15.67
C PHE A 141 28.48 -10.74 16.67
N GLY A 142 28.55 -9.43 16.91
CA GLY A 142 29.41 -8.83 17.92
C GLY A 142 29.02 -9.26 19.34
N GLU A 143 27.72 -9.19 19.65
CA GLU A 143 27.15 -9.63 20.92
C GLU A 143 27.39 -11.11 21.17
N LEU A 144 27.08 -11.98 20.20
CA LEU A 144 27.32 -13.43 20.30
C LEU A 144 28.80 -13.75 20.56
N ARG A 145 29.71 -13.03 19.89
CA ARG A 145 31.15 -13.20 20.11
C ARG A 145 31.55 -12.79 21.52
N ALA A 146 31.02 -11.69 22.03
CA ALA A 146 31.30 -11.22 23.38
C ALA A 146 30.78 -12.22 24.43
N GLU A 147 29.57 -12.74 24.25
CA GLU A 147 28.98 -13.76 25.11
C GLU A 147 29.83 -15.03 25.14
N MET A 148 30.25 -15.54 23.97
CA MET A 148 31.16 -16.69 23.89
C MET A 148 32.50 -16.45 24.59
N GLN A 149 33.11 -15.27 24.41
CA GLN A 149 34.36 -14.94 25.09
C GLN A 149 34.20 -14.87 26.61
N GLY A 150 33.08 -14.31 27.08
CA GLY A 150 32.70 -14.29 28.49
C GLY A 150 32.57 -15.71 29.06
N GLY A 151 31.77 -16.56 28.42
CA GLY A 151 31.56 -17.94 28.85
C GLY A 151 32.84 -18.79 28.89
N PHE A 152 33.74 -18.63 27.91
CA PHE A 152 35.05 -19.28 27.97
C PHE A 152 35.93 -18.75 29.11
N GLY A 153 35.83 -17.47 29.44
CA GLY A 153 36.51 -16.85 30.58
C GLY A 153 36.03 -17.43 31.91
N GLU A 154 34.71 -17.54 32.08
CA GLU A 154 34.07 -18.13 33.25
C GLU A 154 34.46 -19.60 33.42
N LEU A 155 34.36 -20.41 32.37
CA LEU A 155 34.77 -21.82 32.38
C LEU A 155 36.25 -21.99 32.78
N ARG A 156 37.13 -21.12 32.27
CA ARG A 156 38.55 -21.15 32.63
C ARG A 156 38.76 -20.80 34.11
N ALA A 157 38.04 -19.82 34.62
CA ALA A 157 38.11 -19.44 36.03
C ALA A 157 37.65 -20.59 36.95
N GLU A 158 36.55 -21.25 36.60
CA GLU A 158 36.02 -22.41 37.33
C GLU A 158 37.01 -23.59 37.33
N MET A 159 37.63 -23.90 36.18
CA MET A 159 38.68 -24.93 36.12
C MET A 159 39.91 -24.59 36.96
N HIS A 160 40.36 -23.34 36.99
CA HIS A 160 41.48 -22.93 37.84
C HIS A 160 41.10 -23.00 39.32
N GLY A 161 39.87 -22.63 39.68
CA GLY A 161 39.34 -22.76 41.04
C GLY A 161 39.34 -24.20 41.52
N SER A 162 38.70 -25.10 40.78
CA SER A 162 38.63 -26.53 41.11
C SER A 162 40.00 -27.22 41.19
N LEU A 163 40.94 -26.89 40.29
CA LEU A 163 42.33 -27.36 40.40
C LEU A 163 43.03 -26.84 41.66
N GLY A 164 42.76 -25.60 42.05
CA GLY A 164 43.27 -25.00 43.28
C GLY A 164 42.74 -25.72 44.53
N GLU A 165 41.44 -26.01 44.56
CA GLU A 165 40.79 -26.77 45.63
C GLU A 165 41.36 -28.19 45.74
N LEU A 166 41.45 -28.92 44.63
CA LEU A 166 42.05 -30.26 44.60
C LEU A 166 43.50 -30.26 45.09
N ARG A 167 44.27 -29.23 44.72
CA ARG A 167 45.65 -29.06 45.20
C ARG A 167 45.70 -28.81 46.71
N ALA A 168 44.79 -28.01 47.24
CA ALA A 168 44.71 -27.76 48.68
C ALA A 168 44.32 -29.03 49.45
N GLU A 169 43.32 -29.77 48.96
CA GLU A 169 42.86 -31.03 49.56
C GLU A 169 43.99 -32.07 49.59
N THR A 170 44.70 -32.25 48.47
CA THR A 170 45.84 -33.18 48.40
C THR A 170 47.00 -32.78 49.32
N GLN A 171 47.32 -31.48 49.44
CA GLN A 171 48.33 -31.00 50.40
C GLN A 171 47.92 -31.23 51.86
N SER A 172 46.63 -31.04 52.17
CA SER A 172 46.07 -31.32 53.50
C SER A 172 46.18 -32.81 53.82
N GLY A 173 45.71 -33.68 52.92
CA GLY A 173 45.77 -35.13 53.11
C GLY A 173 47.20 -35.67 53.26
N LEU A 174 48.17 -35.14 52.49
CA LEU A 174 49.59 -35.50 52.68
C LEU A 174 50.14 -35.06 54.03
N SER A 175 49.72 -33.88 54.53
CA SER A 175 50.14 -33.37 55.83
C SER A 175 49.55 -34.19 56.98
N GLU A 176 48.29 -34.58 56.86
CA GLU A 176 47.60 -35.48 57.79
C GLU A 176 48.27 -36.86 57.82
N LEU A 177 48.48 -37.49 56.67
CA LEU A 177 49.18 -38.77 56.55
C LEU A 177 50.60 -38.72 57.15
N ARG A 178 51.33 -37.62 56.91
CA ARG A 178 52.65 -37.41 57.52
C ARG A 178 52.56 -37.32 59.04
N GLY A 179 51.54 -36.63 59.55
CA GLY A 179 51.24 -36.55 60.98
C GLY A 179 50.96 -37.92 61.58
N GLU A 180 50.06 -38.69 60.96
CA GLU A 180 49.74 -40.07 61.38
C GLU A 180 50.96 -40.97 61.40
N MET A 181 51.80 -40.93 60.35
CA MET A 181 53.04 -41.69 60.29
C MET A 181 53.99 -41.32 61.44
N LEU A 182 54.16 -40.03 61.75
CA LEU A 182 55.00 -39.61 62.88
C LEU A 182 54.49 -40.15 64.22
N VAL A 183 53.16 -40.15 64.43
CA VAL A 183 52.53 -40.73 65.62
C VAL A 183 52.76 -42.25 65.69
N MET A 184 52.58 -42.97 64.57
CA MET A 184 52.85 -44.40 64.50
C MET A 184 54.32 -44.74 64.79
N PHE A 185 55.27 -44.01 64.20
CA PHE A 185 56.70 -44.19 64.46
C PHE A 185 57.04 -43.93 65.93
N ALA A 186 56.48 -42.89 66.54
CA ALA A 186 56.65 -42.64 67.97
C ALA A 186 56.07 -43.79 68.81
N GLY A 187 54.94 -44.36 68.39
CA GLY A 187 54.35 -45.57 69.00
C GLY A 187 55.30 -46.77 68.93
N VAL A 188 55.85 -47.07 67.75
CA VAL A 188 56.83 -48.16 67.55
C VAL A 188 58.08 -47.94 68.39
N GLN A 189 58.62 -46.71 68.45
CA GLN A 189 59.76 -46.41 69.30
C GLN A 189 59.47 -46.63 70.79
N LYS A 190 58.28 -46.25 71.28
CA LYS A 190 57.87 -46.54 72.66
C LYS A 190 57.78 -48.04 72.93
N GLU A 191 57.23 -48.83 72.01
CA GLU A 191 57.21 -50.29 72.15
C GLU A 191 58.63 -50.88 72.16
N PHE A 192 59.55 -50.36 71.35
CA PHE A 192 60.95 -50.80 71.34
C PHE A 192 61.66 -50.51 72.67
N VAL A 193 61.44 -49.33 73.26
CA VAL A 193 61.94 -49.00 74.62
C VAL A 193 61.36 -49.95 75.66
N ARG A 194 60.05 -50.20 75.62
CA ARG A 194 59.40 -51.15 76.53
C ARG A 194 59.95 -52.58 76.39
N VAL A 195 60.25 -53.02 75.17
CA VAL A 195 60.91 -54.31 74.93
C VAL A 195 62.32 -54.33 75.54
N HIS A 196 63.09 -53.25 75.38
CA HIS A 196 64.42 -53.14 75.99
C HIS A 196 64.36 -53.20 77.52
N GLU A 197 63.42 -52.49 78.15
CA GLU A 197 63.18 -52.57 79.59
C GLU A 197 62.84 -54.01 80.02
N LYS A 198 61.90 -54.68 79.33
CA LYS A 198 61.56 -56.08 79.62
C LYS A 198 62.75 -57.04 79.47
N ILE A 199 63.60 -56.84 78.45
CA ILE A 199 64.82 -57.63 78.26
C ILE A 199 65.81 -57.37 79.40
N ALA A 200 65.97 -56.11 79.83
CA ALA A 200 66.85 -55.75 80.95
C ALA A 200 66.37 -56.36 82.27
N ASP A 201 65.08 -56.30 82.55
CA ASP A 201 64.46 -56.94 83.72
C ASP A 201 64.65 -58.46 83.70
N LEU A 202 64.40 -59.08 82.54
CA LEU A 202 64.62 -60.52 82.34
C LEU A 202 66.10 -60.89 82.55
N HIS A 203 67.03 -60.08 82.04
CA HIS A 203 68.47 -60.27 82.22
C HIS A 203 68.88 -60.14 83.70
N GLY A 204 68.34 -59.17 84.42
CA GLY A 204 68.53 -59.00 85.86
C GLY A 204 68.01 -60.21 86.65
N SER A 205 66.83 -60.72 86.30
CA SER A 205 66.25 -61.94 86.89
C SER A 205 67.12 -63.17 86.63
N ILE A 206 67.55 -63.42 85.39
CA ILE A 206 68.46 -64.52 85.04
C ILE A 206 69.78 -64.41 85.81
N THR A 207 70.35 -63.22 85.93
CA THR A 207 71.60 -63.00 86.67
C THR A 207 71.42 -63.32 88.14
N SER A 208 70.31 -62.89 88.73
CA SER A 208 69.96 -63.19 90.13
C SER A 208 69.72 -64.69 90.33
N GLN A 209 68.93 -65.34 89.46
CA GLN A 209 68.71 -66.78 89.48
C GLN A 209 70.03 -67.54 89.34
N THR A 210 70.91 -67.12 88.44
CA THR A 210 72.24 -67.73 88.24
C THR A 210 73.09 -67.58 89.49
N LYS A 211 73.08 -66.41 90.15
CA LYS A 211 73.71 -66.23 91.46
C LYS A 211 73.13 -67.21 92.47
N TRP A 212 71.81 -67.28 92.64
CA TRP A 212 71.17 -68.20 93.59
C TRP A 212 71.43 -69.68 93.28
N ILE A 213 71.44 -70.09 92.01
CA ILE A 213 71.76 -71.45 91.57
C ILE A 213 73.22 -71.77 91.86
N LEU A 214 74.17 -70.88 91.54
CA LEU A 214 75.59 -71.08 91.82
C LEU A 214 75.85 -71.14 93.33
N THR A 215 75.25 -70.26 94.12
CA THR A 215 75.37 -70.30 95.58
C THR A 215 74.78 -71.59 96.13
N GLY A 216 73.60 -72.01 95.64
CA GLY A 216 72.98 -73.29 96.00
C GLY A 216 73.82 -74.52 95.62
N LEU A 217 74.39 -74.54 94.41
CA LEU A 217 75.32 -75.58 93.95
C LEU A 217 76.61 -75.60 94.76
N ALA A 218 77.22 -74.44 95.04
CA ALA A 218 78.41 -74.35 95.88
C ALA A 218 78.13 -74.85 97.31
N LEU A 219 76.97 -74.49 97.87
CA LEU A 219 76.51 -75.02 99.16
C LEU A 219 76.31 -76.53 99.11
N ALA A 220 75.70 -77.05 98.04
CA ALA A 220 75.51 -78.49 97.84
C ALA A 220 76.86 -79.23 97.70
N VAL A 221 77.82 -78.72 96.94
CA VAL A 221 79.16 -79.31 96.75
C VAL A 221 79.98 -79.29 98.05
N THR A 222 79.93 -78.19 98.80
CA THR A 222 80.65 -78.07 100.09
C THR A 222 80.01 -78.89 101.20
N LEU A 223 78.68 -79.03 101.21
CA LEU A 223 77.97 -79.87 102.17
C LEU A 223 77.93 -81.35 101.75
N TYR A 224 78.13 -81.68 100.48
CA TYR A 224 78.15 -83.06 99.98
C TYR A 224 79.08 -83.99 100.77
N PRO A 225 80.35 -83.66 101.09
CA PRO A 225 81.20 -84.53 101.91
C PRO A 225 80.70 -84.68 103.36
N VAL A 226 80.00 -83.68 103.91
CA VAL A 226 79.42 -83.73 105.26
C VAL A 226 78.16 -84.60 105.28
N ILE A 227 77.26 -84.41 104.32
CA ILE A 227 76.05 -85.21 104.15
C ILE A 227 76.43 -86.66 103.81
N ASN A 228 77.42 -86.89 102.94
CA ASN A 228 77.92 -88.22 102.61
C ASN A 228 78.58 -88.92 103.82
N ARG A 229 79.30 -88.18 104.68
CA ARG A 229 79.79 -88.70 105.98
C ARG A 229 78.69 -89.02 106.98
N LEU A 230 77.57 -88.30 106.95
CA LEU A 230 76.39 -88.56 107.78
C LEU A 230 75.62 -89.79 107.27
N MET A 231 75.41 -89.92 105.97
CA MET A 231 74.81 -91.09 105.32
C MET A 231 75.66 -92.35 105.52
N SER A 232 76.99 -92.27 105.36
CA SER A 232 77.89 -93.40 105.62
C SER A 232 77.98 -93.80 107.11
N ARG A 233 77.35 -93.04 108.02
CA ARG A 233 77.20 -93.38 109.44
C ARG A 233 75.77 -93.82 109.81
N LEU A 234 74.82 -93.72 108.88
CA LEU A 234 73.39 -94.02 109.11
C LEU A 234 72.82 -95.11 108.20
N LEU A 235 73.58 -95.61 107.22
CA LEU A 235 73.27 -96.83 106.46
C LEU A 235 74.46 -97.80 106.53
N PRO A 236 74.32 -98.95 107.21
CA PRO A 236 75.30 -100.04 107.22
C PRO A 236 75.38 -100.80 105.88
#